data_AF-A0A966WKV1-F1
#
_entry.id   AF-A0A966WKV1-F1
#
_cell.length_a   1.000
_cell.length_b   1.000
_cell.length_c   1.000
_cell.angle_alpha   90.00
_cell.angle_beta   90.00
_cell.angle_gamma   90.00
#
_symmetry.space_group_name_H-M   'P 1'
#
loop_
_entity.id
_entity.type
_entity.pdbx_description
1 polymer ?
#
loop_
_entity_poly.entity_id
_entity_poly.type
_entity_poly.pdbx_seq_one_letter_code
_entity_poly.pdbx_strand_id
1 'polypeptide(L)'
;VVNLAPSDFANGTKAIFIRDGRAAYWIEYRRKLDGVGYKPGLAIYRLDPPPISAVVSPNPEDAEASEFGSVLGTDVWMLNLDTYQYKDSKSVGGSMTALSAKTYSGNVSFSAVASETGAAVTITKKADTTPPPVPNVLPVAQWSSPNMVILGPGGEDADTAIVGFEGQIDGVVQTLKASDIDGWLPTYLSPFVAPKTFYLRDLPEGSYTFAMRAIDIVGNKSDWSPSQKVVIDRADPVVTNDFVLTGAAANELSLSWRGATDAGSGICQVNVVDEDGLILQSSSVKNAPVIKVAAGSTLSGLAQVFDCLGNGKAGDLSVTGKLVAGDKSSKTGKWSPAGAAYGAGAIKCV
;
A
#
# COMPACT_ATOMS: atom_id res chain seq x y z
N VAL A 1 -28.37 4.00 22.86
CA VAL A 1 -29.00 5.34 22.99
C VAL A 1 -27.87 6.35 23.08
N VAL A 2 -27.95 7.45 22.33
CA VAL A 2 -26.97 8.55 22.32
C VAL A 2 -27.71 9.82 22.71
N ASN A 3 -27.15 10.62 23.62
CA ASN A 3 -27.74 11.91 24.00
C ASN A 3 -27.17 13.00 23.10
N LEU A 4 -28.05 13.67 22.34
CA LEU A 4 -27.70 14.85 21.57
C LEU A 4 -28.07 16.12 22.33
N ALA A 5 -27.12 17.04 22.43
CA ALA A 5 -27.40 18.42 22.80
C ALA A 5 -27.98 19.17 21.58
N PRO A 6 -28.79 20.23 21.79
CA PRO A 6 -29.26 21.08 20.70
C PRO A 6 -28.08 21.63 19.90
N SER A 7 -28.23 21.71 18.57
CA SER A 7 -27.17 22.16 17.66
C SER A 7 -26.73 23.61 17.93
N ASP A 8 -27.59 24.44 18.54
CA ASP A 8 -27.30 25.83 18.89
C ASP A 8 -26.54 26.00 20.23
N PHE A 9 -26.35 24.94 21.01
CA PHE A 9 -25.58 25.02 22.26
C PHE A 9 -24.08 24.96 21.99
N ALA A 10 -23.23 25.51 22.87
CA ALA A 10 -21.77 25.43 22.70
C ALA A 10 -21.17 24.04 23.03
N ASN A 11 -21.75 23.32 24.00
CA ASN A 11 -21.18 22.09 24.54
C ASN A 11 -22.10 20.86 24.33
N GLY A 12 -21.52 19.66 24.49
CA GLY A 12 -22.20 18.38 24.37
C GLY A 12 -22.15 17.78 22.96
N THR A 13 -22.51 16.50 22.83
CA THR A 13 -22.55 15.80 21.53
C THR A 13 -23.59 16.45 20.62
N LYS A 14 -23.15 17.01 19.49
CA LYS A 14 -24.01 17.78 18.57
C LYS A 14 -24.60 16.98 17.44
N ALA A 15 -23.86 15.98 17.02
CA ALA A 15 -24.20 15.22 15.85
C ALA A 15 -23.86 13.75 16.06
N ILE A 16 -24.60 12.92 15.34
CA ILE A 16 -24.26 11.54 15.08
C ILE A 16 -23.93 11.44 13.59
N PHE A 17 -22.83 10.77 13.28
CA PHE A 17 -22.54 10.33 11.93
C PHE A 17 -22.87 8.85 11.81
N ILE A 18 -23.57 8.46 10.75
CA ILE A 18 -23.91 7.06 10.50
C ILE A 18 -23.80 6.73 9.02
N ARG A 19 -23.18 5.58 8.74
CA ARG A 19 -23.10 4.98 7.42
C ARG A 19 -24.18 3.91 7.25
N ASP A 20 -24.81 3.92 6.09
CA ASP A 20 -25.79 2.93 5.65
C ASP A 20 -25.53 2.60 4.17
N GLY A 21 -24.79 1.51 3.95
CA GLY A 21 -24.26 1.20 2.62
C GLY A 21 -23.36 2.32 2.11
N ARG A 22 -23.54 2.66 0.83
CA ARG A 22 -22.81 3.75 0.15
C ARG A 22 -23.36 5.14 0.47
N ALA A 23 -24.28 5.28 1.41
CA ALA A 23 -24.76 6.57 1.88
C ALA A 23 -24.26 6.85 3.30
N ALA A 24 -24.13 8.14 3.60
CA ALA A 24 -23.75 8.60 4.93
C ALA A 24 -24.63 9.75 5.39
N TYR A 25 -24.93 9.76 6.68
CA TYR A 25 -25.86 10.69 7.28
C TYR A 25 -25.26 11.41 8.47
N TRP A 26 -25.53 12.71 8.56
CA TRP A 26 -25.31 13.54 9.74
C TRP A 26 -26.66 13.82 10.39
N ILE A 27 -26.80 13.48 11.66
CA ILE A 27 -28.03 13.68 12.42
C ILE A 27 -27.75 14.65 13.56
N GLU A 28 -28.53 15.73 13.64
CA GLU A 28 -28.50 16.68 14.73
C GLU A 28 -29.87 16.84 15.39
N TYR A 29 -29.90 17.30 16.64
CA TYR A 29 -31.14 17.65 17.31
C TYR A 29 -31.36 19.16 17.26
N ARG A 30 -32.54 19.57 16.77
CA ARG A 30 -33.00 20.96 16.80
C ARG A 30 -34.11 21.11 17.82
N ARG A 31 -33.89 21.96 18.82
CA ARG A 31 -34.95 22.38 19.76
C ARG A 31 -35.84 23.45 19.13
N LYS A 32 -37.01 23.70 19.72
CA LYS A 32 -37.84 24.84 19.31
C LYS A 32 -37.14 26.14 19.71
N LEU A 33 -37.07 27.10 18.78
CA LEU A 33 -36.66 28.48 19.04
C LEU A 33 -37.86 29.41 18.83
N ASP A 34 -37.78 30.62 19.39
CA ASP A 34 -38.77 31.65 19.11
C ASP A 34 -38.63 32.15 17.67
N GLY A 35 -39.76 32.34 16.99
CA GLY A 35 -39.80 32.85 15.62
C GLY A 35 -39.47 31.84 14.50
N VAL A 36 -39.09 30.59 14.82
CA VAL A 36 -38.88 29.55 13.79
C VAL A 36 -40.14 28.71 13.54
N GLY A 37 -40.38 28.33 12.29
CA GLY A 37 -41.58 27.58 11.87
C GLY A 37 -41.53 26.07 12.14
N TYR A 38 -40.36 25.50 12.43
CA TYR A 38 -40.18 24.06 12.61
C TYR A 38 -40.51 23.57 14.03
N LYS A 39 -40.76 22.26 14.17
CA LYS A 39 -41.00 21.56 15.45
C LYS A 39 -39.68 21.04 16.04
N PRO A 40 -39.56 20.85 17.37
CA PRO A 40 -38.37 20.21 17.91
C PRO A 40 -38.23 18.77 17.39
N GLY A 41 -37.03 18.35 17.00
CA GLY A 41 -36.81 17.01 16.45
C GLY A 41 -35.43 16.82 15.83
N LEU A 42 -35.22 15.67 15.21
CA LEU A 42 -34.01 15.35 14.48
C LEU A 42 -34.04 16.03 13.11
N ALA A 43 -32.95 16.72 12.76
CA ALA A 43 -32.64 17.08 11.38
C ALA A 43 -31.61 16.08 10.85
N ILE A 44 -31.86 15.53 9.67
CA ILE A 44 -31.01 14.51 9.05
C ILE A 44 -30.51 15.03 7.73
N TYR A 45 -29.20 15.05 7.57
CA TYR A 45 -28.50 15.44 6.36
C TYR A 45 -27.87 14.22 5.73
N ARG A 46 -27.93 14.14 4.41
CA ARG A 46 -27.21 13.19 3.59
C ARG A 46 -25.92 13.85 3.07
N LEU A 47 -24.81 13.14 3.24
CA LEU A 47 -23.46 13.66 2.99
C LEU A 47 -22.89 13.20 1.65
N ASP A 48 -23.38 12.08 1.12
CA ASP A 48 -23.00 11.64 -0.21
C ASP A 48 -23.64 12.53 -1.28
N PRO A 49 -22.89 12.86 -2.35
CA PRO A 49 -23.41 13.68 -3.43
C PRO A 49 -24.55 12.95 -4.17
N PRO A 50 -25.55 13.68 -4.71
CA PRO A 50 -26.56 13.08 -5.55
C PRO A 50 -25.90 12.55 -6.84
N PRO A 51 -26.46 11.50 -7.47
CA PRO A 51 -25.99 11.11 -8.80
C PRO A 51 -26.19 12.27 -9.77
N ILE A 52 -25.32 12.40 -10.77
CA ILE A 52 -25.41 13.52 -11.72
C ILE A 52 -26.76 13.57 -12.44
N SER A 53 -27.36 12.39 -12.69
CA SER A 53 -28.69 12.24 -13.27
C SER A 53 -29.84 12.86 -12.45
N ALA A 54 -29.61 13.19 -11.18
CA ALA A 54 -30.59 13.89 -10.33
C ALA A 54 -30.40 15.41 -10.33
N VAL A 55 -29.35 15.93 -10.97
CA VAL A 55 -29.09 17.37 -11.08
C VAL A 55 -30.01 17.97 -12.15
N VAL A 56 -30.89 18.87 -11.72
CA VAL A 56 -31.73 19.66 -12.62
C VAL A 56 -31.13 21.06 -12.69
N SER A 57 -30.37 21.31 -13.76
CA SER A 57 -29.74 22.62 -14.01
C SER A 57 -30.38 23.30 -15.23
N PRO A 58 -30.52 24.64 -15.22
CA PRO A 58 -30.79 25.41 -16.43
C PRO A 58 -29.68 25.28 -17.48
N ASN A 59 -28.50 24.82 -17.06
CA ASN A 59 -27.34 24.61 -17.92
C ASN A 59 -27.25 23.13 -18.36
N PRO A 60 -27.52 22.80 -19.64
CA PRO A 60 -27.60 21.41 -20.09
C PRO A 60 -26.30 20.61 -19.90
N GLU A 61 -25.14 21.25 -19.98
CA GLU A 61 -23.83 20.60 -19.76
C GLU A 61 -23.65 20.04 -18.34
N ASP A 62 -24.36 20.56 -17.33
CA ASP A 62 -24.28 20.03 -15.97
C ASP A 62 -24.91 18.65 -15.84
N ALA A 63 -25.85 18.28 -16.74
CA ALA A 63 -26.46 16.95 -16.76
C ALA A 63 -25.58 15.88 -17.42
N GLU A 64 -24.55 16.30 -18.17
CA GLU A 64 -23.56 15.43 -18.82
C GLU A 64 -22.21 15.41 -18.10
N ALA A 65 -22.10 16.09 -16.96
CA ALA A 65 -20.88 16.13 -16.18
C ALA A 65 -20.51 14.76 -15.60
N SER A 66 -19.23 14.59 -15.24
CA SER A 66 -18.78 13.39 -14.54
C SER A 66 -19.44 13.27 -13.16
N GLU A 67 -19.63 12.04 -12.69
CA GLU A 67 -20.08 11.79 -11.32
C GLU A 67 -19.18 12.48 -10.30
N PHE A 68 -19.78 12.92 -9.20
CA PHE A 68 -19.06 13.58 -8.12
C PHE A 68 -18.06 12.63 -7.47
N GLY A 69 -16.90 13.18 -7.08
CA GLY A 69 -15.90 12.45 -6.31
C GLY A 69 -16.39 12.06 -4.92
N SER A 70 -15.62 11.22 -4.23
CA SER A 70 -15.95 10.75 -2.87
C SER A 70 -15.59 11.72 -1.75
N VAL A 71 -14.88 12.80 -2.06
CA VAL A 71 -14.47 13.82 -1.09
C VAL A 71 -15.67 14.47 -0.42
N LEU A 72 -15.48 14.99 0.79
CA LEU A 72 -16.51 15.80 1.44
C LEU A 72 -16.77 17.07 0.62
N GLY A 73 -18.00 17.18 0.11
CA GLY A 73 -18.48 18.40 -0.54
C GLY A 73 -18.79 19.50 0.47
N THR A 74 -18.89 20.73 -0.02
CA THR A 74 -19.40 21.87 0.77
C THR A 74 -20.91 21.81 0.96
N ASP A 75 -21.61 21.12 0.05
CA ASP A 75 -23.06 21.01 0.03
C ASP A 75 -23.51 19.69 0.65
N VAL A 76 -24.46 19.78 1.58
CA VAL A 76 -25.12 18.64 2.22
C VAL A 76 -26.62 18.77 2.07
N TRP A 77 -27.33 17.65 1.95
CA TRP A 77 -28.73 17.64 1.58
C TRP A 77 -29.59 17.28 2.77
N MET A 78 -30.39 18.23 3.26
CA MET A 78 -31.31 17.97 4.37
C MET A 78 -32.52 17.18 3.88
N LEU A 79 -32.82 16.07 4.54
CA LEU A 79 -34.04 15.32 4.30
C LEU A 79 -35.23 16.08 4.86
N ASN A 80 -36.31 16.19 4.07
CA ASN A 80 -37.57 16.72 4.54
C ASN A 80 -38.37 15.61 5.24
N LEU A 81 -38.45 15.65 6.58
CA LEU A 81 -39.02 14.57 7.38
C LEU A 81 -40.47 14.83 7.85
N ASP A 82 -41.06 15.99 7.55
CA ASP A 82 -42.45 16.31 7.91
C ASP A 82 -43.10 17.12 6.76
N THR A 83 -43.44 18.38 6.99
CA THR A 83 -44.29 19.18 6.10
C THR A 83 -43.55 20.34 5.45
N TYR A 84 -42.22 20.37 5.52
CA TYR A 84 -41.46 21.50 5.02
C TYR A 84 -41.72 21.73 3.52
N GLN A 85 -41.98 22.97 3.14
CA GLN A 85 -42.13 23.37 1.75
C GLN A 85 -41.31 24.64 1.52
N TYR A 86 -40.52 24.62 0.44
CA TYR A 86 -39.82 25.78 -0.10
C TYR A 86 -40.28 25.98 -1.54
N LYS A 87 -41.16 26.95 -1.78
CA LYS A 87 -41.61 27.30 -3.14
C LYS A 87 -40.80 28.47 -3.71
N ASP A 88 -40.55 29.47 -2.87
CA ASP A 88 -39.72 30.63 -3.15
C ASP A 88 -39.25 31.24 -1.82
N SER A 89 -38.43 32.29 -1.85
CA SER A 89 -37.87 32.94 -0.66
C SER A 89 -38.92 33.58 0.27
N LYS A 90 -40.16 33.77 -0.19
CA LYS A 90 -41.28 34.34 0.57
C LYS A 90 -42.29 33.28 1.03
N SER A 91 -42.23 32.08 0.46
CA SER A 91 -43.16 30.98 0.69
C SER A 91 -42.39 29.75 1.20
N VAL A 92 -41.97 29.88 2.45
CA VAL A 92 -41.22 28.88 3.22
C VAL A 92 -41.98 28.57 4.50
N GLY A 93 -42.29 27.29 4.76
CA GLY A 93 -43.06 26.91 5.94
C GLY A 93 -43.08 25.42 6.20
N GLY A 94 -43.67 25.02 7.34
CA GLY A 94 -43.69 23.63 7.79
C GLY A 94 -42.47 23.25 8.62
N SER A 95 -42.34 21.95 8.90
CA SER A 95 -41.23 21.38 9.68
C SER A 95 -40.41 20.43 8.83
N MET A 96 -39.09 20.53 8.92
CA MET A 96 -38.13 19.62 8.29
C MET A 96 -37.65 18.52 9.24
N THR A 97 -37.94 18.67 10.53
CA THR A 97 -37.53 17.76 11.59
C THR A 97 -38.63 16.78 11.96
N ALA A 98 -38.24 15.60 12.45
CA ALA A 98 -39.13 14.61 13.02
C ALA A 98 -38.50 13.93 14.24
N LEU A 99 -39.32 13.35 15.12
CA LEU A 99 -38.82 12.55 16.25
C LEU A 99 -38.50 11.10 15.85
N SER A 100 -38.90 10.68 14.65
CA SER A 100 -38.58 9.37 14.10
C SER A 100 -38.32 9.46 12.61
N ALA A 101 -37.37 8.70 12.12
CA ALA A 101 -37.06 8.61 10.70
C ALA A 101 -36.46 7.24 10.36
N LYS A 102 -36.45 6.91 9.08
CA LYS A 102 -35.83 5.71 8.55
C LYS A 102 -35.01 6.09 7.32
N THR A 103 -33.83 5.50 7.14
CA THR A 103 -33.06 5.67 5.92
C THR A 103 -33.78 5.03 4.74
N TYR A 104 -33.39 5.42 3.52
CA TYR A 104 -34.00 4.92 2.28
C TYR A 104 -33.90 3.39 2.16
N SER A 105 -32.77 2.80 2.55
CA SER A 105 -32.57 1.35 2.55
C SER A 105 -33.53 0.62 3.50
N GLY A 106 -34.03 1.32 4.52
CA GLY A 106 -34.76 0.72 5.62
C GLY A 106 -33.90 -0.05 6.62
N ASN A 107 -32.58 0.00 6.53
CA ASN A 107 -31.67 -0.71 7.45
C ASN A 107 -31.38 0.09 8.73
N VAL A 108 -31.54 1.41 8.71
CA VAL A 108 -31.32 2.26 9.87
C VAL A 108 -32.60 3.03 10.21
N SER A 109 -33.00 2.97 11.47
CA SER A 109 -34.09 3.78 12.01
C SER A 109 -33.63 4.61 13.21
N PHE A 110 -34.26 5.76 13.35
CA PHE A 110 -34.01 6.72 14.40
C PHE A 110 -35.31 6.98 15.15
N SER A 111 -35.22 7.09 16.47
CA SER A 111 -36.27 7.63 17.32
C SER A 111 -35.64 8.53 18.38
N ALA A 112 -36.33 9.59 18.76
CA ALA A 112 -35.84 10.57 19.71
C ALA A 112 -36.90 10.91 20.75
N VAL A 113 -36.47 10.96 22.00
CA VAL A 113 -37.25 11.56 23.09
C VAL A 113 -36.66 12.93 23.37
N ALA A 114 -37.39 13.97 22.95
CA ALA A 114 -36.96 15.37 23.05
C ALA A 114 -37.14 15.93 24.47
N SER A 115 -36.28 16.88 24.82
CA SER A 115 -36.32 17.71 26.02
C SER A 115 -35.82 19.12 25.69
N GLU A 116 -35.96 20.07 26.61
CA GLU A 116 -35.51 21.45 26.40
C GLU A 116 -33.99 21.57 26.19
N THR A 117 -33.22 20.66 26.80
CA THR A 117 -31.76 20.69 26.81
C THR A 117 -31.12 19.61 25.93
N GLY A 118 -31.89 18.88 25.14
CA GLY A 118 -31.38 17.83 24.27
C GLY A 118 -32.39 16.75 23.88
N ALA A 119 -31.92 15.68 23.27
CA ALA A 119 -32.73 14.52 22.93
C ALA A 119 -31.98 13.22 23.20
N ALA A 120 -32.69 12.26 23.80
CA ALA A 120 -32.22 10.88 23.88
C ALA A 120 -32.57 10.16 22.57
N VAL A 121 -31.55 9.87 21.76
CA VAL A 121 -31.70 9.29 20.42
C VAL A 121 -31.41 7.80 20.46
N THR A 122 -32.40 7.00 20.06
CA THR A 122 -32.27 5.56 19.85
C THR A 122 -32.08 5.30 18.37
N ILE A 123 -30.96 4.69 18.03
CA ILE A 123 -30.63 4.25 16.68
C ILE A 123 -30.76 2.74 16.65
N THR A 124 -31.53 2.23 15.69
CA THR A 124 -31.58 0.80 15.40
C THR A 124 -30.97 0.58 14.03
N LYS A 125 -29.88 -0.17 13.96
CA LYS A 125 -29.25 -0.60 12.70
C LYS A 125 -29.48 -2.10 12.55
N LYS A 126 -29.93 -2.52 11.37
CA LYS A 126 -29.99 -3.93 10.99
C LYS A 126 -28.58 -4.51 11.13
N ALA A 127 -28.46 -5.67 11.77
CA ALA A 127 -27.17 -6.33 11.92
C ALA A 127 -26.54 -6.56 10.54
N ASP A 128 -25.29 -6.17 10.42
CA ASP A 128 -24.51 -6.46 9.23
C ASP A 128 -23.92 -7.86 9.34
N THR A 129 -24.36 -8.73 8.45
CA THR A 129 -23.90 -10.13 8.34
C THR A 129 -23.24 -10.40 7.00
N THR A 130 -23.00 -9.35 6.21
CA THR A 130 -22.38 -9.46 4.90
C THR A 130 -20.87 -9.32 5.11
N PRO A 131 -20.08 -10.35 4.77
CA PRO A 131 -18.64 -10.20 4.78
C PRO A 131 -18.17 -9.07 3.86
N PRO A 132 -17.09 -8.36 4.23
CA PRO A 132 -16.48 -7.40 3.34
C PRO A 132 -15.99 -8.08 2.04
N PRO A 133 -15.81 -7.32 0.94
CA PRO A 133 -15.22 -7.85 -0.28
C PRO A 133 -13.83 -8.45 -0.05
N VAL A 134 -13.46 -9.42 -0.89
CA VAL A 134 -12.11 -10.01 -0.87
C VAL A 134 -11.08 -8.91 -1.18
N PRO A 135 -10.03 -8.75 -0.35
CA PRO A 135 -8.97 -7.78 -0.61
C PRO A 135 -8.32 -8.02 -1.96
N ASN A 136 -8.20 -6.96 -2.76
CA ASN A 136 -7.42 -6.97 -3.99
C ASN A 136 -5.92 -6.86 -3.67
N VAL A 137 -5.29 -7.97 -3.31
CA VAL A 137 -3.83 -7.99 -3.10
C VAL A 137 -3.14 -7.89 -4.45
N LEU A 138 -2.36 -6.82 -4.64
CA LEU A 138 -1.63 -6.57 -5.88
C LEU A 138 -0.65 -7.72 -6.19
N PRO A 139 -0.40 -8.03 -7.48
CA PRO A 139 0.58 -9.04 -7.86
C PRO A 139 1.97 -8.75 -7.26
N VAL A 140 2.66 -9.77 -6.75
CA VAL A 140 4.00 -9.64 -6.14
C VAL A 140 5.00 -8.92 -7.05
N ALA A 141 4.91 -9.12 -8.37
CA ALA A 141 5.77 -8.45 -9.34
C ALA A 141 5.68 -6.91 -9.32
N GLN A 142 4.65 -6.34 -8.70
CA GLN A 142 4.47 -4.89 -8.55
C GLN A 142 5.04 -4.36 -7.24
N TRP A 143 5.43 -5.24 -6.31
CA TRP A 143 5.91 -4.86 -4.97
C TRP A 143 7.33 -4.32 -5.06
N SER A 144 7.46 -3.00 -5.12
CA SER A 144 8.70 -2.32 -5.48
C SER A 144 9.38 -1.58 -4.33
N SER A 145 8.69 -1.37 -3.20
CA SER A 145 9.28 -0.69 -2.04
C SER A 145 8.60 -1.06 -0.72
N PRO A 146 9.31 -1.00 0.41
CA PRO A 146 8.73 -1.30 1.73
C PRO A 146 7.53 -0.42 2.10
N ASN A 147 7.49 0.83 1.62
CA ASN A 147 6.40 1.78 1.89
C ASN A 147 5.24 1.66 0.88
N MET A 148 5.28 0.66 0.00
CA MET A 148 4.17 0.41 -0.91
C MET A 148 2.99 -0.21 -0.16
N VAL A 149 1.79 0.30 -0.43
CA VAL A 149 0.54 -0.36 -0.10
C VAL A 149 0.34 -1.54 -1.05
N ILE A 150 0.17 -2.75 -0.53
CA ILE A 150 0.01 -3.96 -1.36
C ILE A 150 -1.45 -4.26 -1.72
N LEU A 151 -2.37 -3.38 -1.32
CA LEU A 151 -3.79 -3.47 -1.61
C LEU A 151 -4.17 -2.52 -2.74
N GLY A 152 -4.74 -3.07 -3.81
CA GLY A 152 -5.36 -2.32 -4.90
C GLY A 152 -6.78 -1.85 -4.57
N PRO A 153 -7.39 -1.07 -5.47
CA PRO A 153 -8.77 -0.63 -5.31
C PRO A 153 -9.76 -1.82 -5.32
N GLY A 154 -10.96 -1.60 -4.77
CA GLY A 154 -12.06 -2.57 -4.81
C GLY A 154 -12.20 -3.46 -3.56
N GLY A 155 -11.32 -3.29 -2.56
CA GLY A 155 -11.44 -3.97 -1.25
C GLY A 155 -12.26 -3.22 -0.21
N GLU A 156 -12.93 -2.13 -0.60
CA GLU A 156 -13.73 -1.29 0.29
C GLU A 156 -15.07 -1.98 0.58
N ASP A 157 -15.40 -2.14 1.85
CA ASP A 157 -16.73 -2.59 2.24
C ASP A 157 -17.73 -1.45 2.09
N ALA A 158 -18.86 -1.76 1.45
CA ALA A 158 -19.96 -0.86 1.22
C ALA A 158 -20.76 -0.60 2.49
N ASP A 159 -20.88 -1.57 3.40
CA ASP A 159 -21.83 -1.50 4.53
C ASP A 159 -21.18 -1.03 5.83
N THR A 160 -19.94 -1.44 6.07
CA THR A 160 -19.14 -1.01 7.22
C THR A 160 -17.70 -0.66 6.84
N ALA A 161 -16.94 -0.17 7.81
CA ALA A 161 -15.53 0.18 7.61
C ALA A 161 -14.65 -1.05 7.86
N ILE A 162 -13.65 -1.25 7.01
CA ILE A 162 -12.59 -2.23 7.26
C ILE A 162 -11.70 -1.71 8.39
N VAL A 163 -11.51 -2.52 9.43
CA VAL A 163 -10.69 -2.16 10.60
C VAL A 163 -9.46 -3.04 10.76
N GLY A 164 -9.39 -4.17 10.06
CA GLY A 164 -8.31 -5.13 10.23
C GLY A 164 -8.12 -6.04 9.04
N PHE A 165 -6.98 -6.73 9.05
CA PHE A 165 -6.64 -7.75 8.08
C PHE A 165 -6.06 -8.97 8.78
N GLU A 166 -6.26 -10.14 8.19
CA GLU A 166 -5.56 -11.37 8.54
C GLU A 166 -4.79 -11.86 7.32
N GLY A 167 -3.61 -12.41 7.57
CA GLY A 167 -2.73 -13.01 6.58
C GLY A 167 -2.65 -14.51 6.80
N GLN A 168 -2.73 -15.30 5.73
CA GLN A 168 -2.39 -16.70 5.74
C GLN A 168 -0.97 -16.84 5.20
N ILE A 169 -0.04 -17.22 6.09
CA ILE A 169 1.39 -17.39 5.80
C ILE A 169 1.71 -18.87 5.94
N ASP A 170 1.99 -19.55 4.82
CA ASP A 170 2.17 -21.02 4.76
C ASP A 170 1.05 -21.80 5.47
N GLY A 171 -0.18 -21.36 5.21
CA GLY A 171 -1.38 -21.95 5.79
C GLY A 171 -1.72 -21.46 7.22
N VAL A 172 -0.79 -20.82 7.92
CA VAL A 172 -0.97 -20.30 9.27
C VAL A 172 -1.61 -18.92 9.24
N VAL A 173 -2.74 -18.75 9.93
CA VAL A 173 -3.44 -17.46 10.02
C VAL A 173 -2.80 -16.58 11.09
N GLN A 174 -2.49 -15.35 10.73
CA GLN A 174 -1.90 -14.34 11.60
C GLN A 174 -2.65 -13.02 11.44
N THR A 175 -2.82 -12.28 12.54
CA THR A 175 -3.34 -10.91 12.49
C THR A 175 -2.28 -9.99 11.89
N LEU A 176 -2.68 -9.21 10.90
CA LEU A 176 -1.81 -8.25 10.23
C LEU A 176 -2.00 -6.85 10.82
N LYS A 177 -0.94 -6.05 10.79
CA LYS A 177 -0.98 -4.66 11.25
C LYS A 177 -1.76 -3.78 10.26
N ALA A 178 -2.96 -3.37 10.66
CA ALA A 178 -3.74 -2.37 9.94
C ALA A 178 -3.15 -0.97 10.15
N SER A 179 -2.76 -0.30 9.07
CA SER A 179 -2.24 1.06 9.09
C SER A 179 -3.23 2.04 8.48
N ASP A 180 -3.18 3.31 8.84
CA ASP A 180 -3.95 4.34 8.14
C ASP A 180 -3.36 4.59 6.75
N ILE A 181 -4.20 4.96 5.79
CA ILE A 181 -3.76 5.36 4.46
C ILE A 181 -3.01 6.70 4.54
N ASP A 182 -1.76 6.73 4.08
CA ASP A 182 -1.00 7.98 3.97
C ASP A 182 -1.65 8.96 2.98
N GLY A 183 -1.68 10.24 3.35
CA GLY A 183 -2.25 11.29 2.50
C GLY A 183 -3.78 11.22 2.36
N TRP A 184 -4.46 10.47 3.23
CA TRP A 184 -5.92 10.38 3.23
C TRP A 184 -6.58 11.75 3.40
N LEU A 185 -7.57 12.00 2.54
CA LEU A 185 -8.51 13.11 2.66
C LEU A 185 -9.88 12.59 3.10
N PRO A 186 -10.57 13.28 4.03
CA PRO A 186 -11.92 12.92 4.43
C PRO A 186 -12.89 12.74 3.25
N THR A 187 -13.67 11.66 3.31
CA THR A 187 -14.73 11.35 2.35
C THR A 187 -16.09 11.39 3.03
N TYR A 188 -17.17 11.40 2.25
CA TYR A 188 -18.51 11.33 2.84
C TYR A 188 -18.75 10.02 3.62
N LEU A 189 -18.11 8.91 3.24
CA LEU A 189 -18.20 7.63 3.95
C LEU A 189 -17.30 7.56 5.19
N SER A 190 -16.20 8.28 5.16
CA SER A 190 -15.18 8.32 6.20
C SER A 190 -14.79 9.77 6.42
N PRO A 191 -15.56 10.55 7.20
CA PRO A 191 -15.27 11.97 7.40
C PRO A 191 -14.25 12.23 8.52
N PHE A 192 -14.05 11.26 9.43
CA PHE A 192 -13.28 11.48 10.66
C PHE A 192 -12.13 10.49 10.86
N VAL A 193 -12.15 9.36 10.16
CA VAL A 193 -11.20 8.27 10.36
C VAL A 193 -10.71 7.78 9.00
N ALA A 194 -9.40 7.68 8.84
CA ALA A 194 -8.81 7.13 7.63
C ALA A 194 -9.16 5.63 7.51
N PRO A 195 -9.55 5.16 6.31
CA PRO A 195 -9.66 3.73 6.04
C PRO A 195 -8.32 3.03 6.30
N LYS A 196 -8.40 1.75 6.67
CA LYS A 196 -7.21 0.93 6.93
C LYS A 196 -6.62 0.36 5.64
N THR A 197 -5.30 0.25 5.64
CA THR A 197 -4.49 -0.35 4.57
C THR A 197 -3.38 -1.22 5.15
N PHE A 198 -2.59 -1.84 4.28
CA PHE A 198 -1.48 -2.72 4.63
C PHE A 198 -0.25 -2.47 3.76
N TYR A 199 0.91 -2.27 4.39
CA TYR A 199 2.17 -1.95 3.73
C TYR A 199 3.08 -3.17 3.63
N LEU A 200 3.89 -3.23 2.56
CA LEU A 200 4.85 -4.30 2.33
C LEU A 200 5.82 -4.50 3.50
N ARG A 201 6.32 -3.41 4.09
CA ARG A 201 7.25 -3.44 5.25
C ARG A 201 6.72 -4.19 6.46
N ASP A 202 5.40 -4.30 6.59
CA ASP A 202 4.75 -4.94 7.75
C ASP A 202 4.63 -6.47 7.57
N LEU A 203 5.09 -7.03 6.43
CA LEU A 203 5.22 -8.47 6.25
C LEU A 203 6.50 -9.03 6.92
N PRO A 204 6.46 -10.27 7.43
CA PRO A 204 7.65 -10.94 7.96
C PRO A 204 8.66 -11.27 6.85
N GLU A 205 9.94 -11.38 7.19
CA GLU A 205 10.98 -11.81 6.24
C GLU A 205 10.88 -13.29 5.92
N GLY A 206 11.41 -13.65 4.75
CA GLY A 206 11.51 -15.03 4.29
C GLY A 206 10.73 -15.28 3.00
N SER A 207 10.71 -16.55 2.60
CA SER A 207 9.94 -17.01 1.44
C SER A 207 8.79 -17.88 1.91
N TYR A 208 7.57 -17.53 1.49
CA TYR A 208 6.36 -18.22 1.91
C TYR A 208 5.22 -18.02 0.91
N THR A 209 4.15 -18.77 1.11
CA THR A 209 2.86 -18.55 0.45
C THR A 209 2.02 -17.58 1.27
N PHE A 210 1.44 -16.58 0.60
CA PHE A 210 0.69 -15.49 1.22
C PHE A 210 -0.70 -15.35 0.63
N ALA A 211 -1.71 -15.23 1.49
CA ALA A 211 -3.05 -14.75 1.15
C ALA A 211 -3.54 -13.78 2.24
N MET A 212 -4.48 -12.90 1.92
CA MET A 212 -5.03 -11.92 2.86
C MET A 212 -6.56 -11.93 2.84
N ARG A 213 -7.18 -11.65 3.99
CA ARG A 213 -8.60 -11.33 4.10
C ARG A 213 -8.83 -10.07 4.92
N ALA A 214 -9.94 -9.38 4.67
CA ALA A 214 -10.34 -8.19 5.42
C ALA A 214 -11.28 -8.54 6.57
N ILE A 215 -11.26 -7.70 7.60
CA ILE A 215 -12.16 -7.76 8.75
C ILE A 215 -12.82 -6.39 8.90
N ASP A 216 -14.14 -6.40 8.92
CA ASP A 216 -14.93 -5.19 9.12
C ASP A 216 -15.08 -4.81 10.61
N ILE A 217 -15.66 -3.64 10.89
CA ILE A 217 -15.82 -3.12 12.26
C ILE A 217 -16.76 -3.96 13.15
N VAL A 218 -17.62 -4.79 12.55
CA VAL A 218 -18.54 -5.67 13.29
C VAL A 218 -17.99 -7.10 13.43
N GLY A 219 -16.86 -7.39 12.79
CA GLY A 219 -16.13 -8.64 12.89
C GLY A 219 -16.38 -9.65 11.75
N ASN A 220 -17.13 -9.29 10.70
CA ASN A 220 -17.26 -10.18 9.55
C ASN A 220 -15.94 -10.25 8.80
N LYS A 221 -15.63 -11.43 8.25
CA LYS A 221 -14.37 -11.70 7.55
C LYS A 221 -14.63 -12.07 6.10
N SER A 222 -13.94 -11.42 5.17
CA SER A 222 -14.02 -11.79 3.76
C SER A 222 -13.48 -13.20 3.51
N ASP A 223 -13.74 -13.72 2.32
CA ASP A 223 -12.94 -14.82 1.78
C ASP A 223 -11.47 -14.40 1.60
N TRP A 224 -10.60 -15.39 1.45
CA TRP A 224 -9.17 -15.18 1.21
C TRP A 224 -8.91 -14.69 -0.22
N SER A 225 -7.95 -13.77 -0.36
CA SER A 225 -7.39 -13.42 -1.65
C SER A 225 -6.74 -14.63 -2.33
N PRO A 226 -6.49 -14.59 -3.65
CA PRO A 226 -5.65 -15.58 -4.31
C PRO A 226 -4.29 -15.70 -3.62
N SER A 227 -3.82 -16.93 -3.41
CA SER A 227 -2.50 -17.18 -2.81
C SER A 227 -1.38 -16.80 -3.77
N GLN A 228 -0.35 -16.14 -3.25
CA GLN A 228 0.84 -15.73 -4.00
C GLN A 228 2.10 -16.26 -3.32
N LYS A 229 3.12 -16.63 -4.11
CA LYS A 229 4.45 -16.92 -3.56
C LYS A 229 5.21 -15.61 -3.42
N VAL A 230 5.68 -15.32 -2.21
CA VAL A 230 6.38 -14.09 -1.89
C VAL A 230 7.78 -14.40 -1.36
N VAL A 231 8.69 -13.45 -1.58
CA VAL A 231 10.01 -13.40 -0.95
C VAL A 231 10.14 -12.00 -0.38
N ILE A 232 10.23 -11.91 0.94
CA ILE A 232 10.45 -10.66 1.66
C ILE A 232 11.87 -10.68 2.17
N ASP A 233 12.69 -9.80 1.63
CA ASP A 233 14.08 -9.62 2.01
C ASP A 233 14.39 -8.13 2.05
N ARG A 234 14.87 -7.67 3.20
CA ARG A 234 15.23 -6.27 3.47
C ARG A 234 16.70 -6.13 3.85
N ALA A 235 17.44 -7.23 3.88
CA ALA A 235 18.84 -7.22 4.22
C ALA A 235 19.64 -6.73 3.02
N ASP A 236 20.66 -5.90 3.27
CA ASP A 236 21.64 -5.60 2.24
C ASP A 236 22.54 -6.82 2.00
N PRO A 237 23.03 -7.02 0.76
CA PRO A 237 24.09 -7.97 0.47
C PRO A 237 25.29 -7.86 1.43
N VAL A 238 25.82 -9.02 1.83
CA VAL A 238 27.10 -9.12 2.52
C VAL A 238 28.21 -9.18 1.47
N VAL A 239 29.21 -8.31 1.63
CA VAL A 239 30.34 -8.17 0.71
C VAL A 239 31.66 -8.26 1.49
N THR A 240 32.49 -9.24 1.14
CA THR A 240 33.85 -9.44 1.69
C THR A 240 34.88 -9.69 0.58
N ASN A 241 36.16 -9.62 0.93
CA ASN A 241 37.27 -9.88 -0.01
C ASN A 241 37.57 -11.39 -0.10
N ASP A 242 36.64 -12.17 -0.62
CA ASP A 242 36.82 -13.60 -0.90
C ASP A 242 36.63 -13.87 -2.40
N PHE A 243 37.76 -13.95 -3.11
CA PHE A 243 37.82 -14.21 -4.55
C PHE A 243 38.55 -15.51 -4.83
N VAL A 244 38.02 -16.28 -5.79
CA VAL A 244 38.62 -17.52 -6.26
C VAL A 244 38.90 -17.40 -7.75
N LEU A 245 40.16 -17.61 -8.15
CA LEU A 245 40.51 -17.72 -9.58
C LEU A 245 39.86 -19.00 -10.15
N THR A 246 38.96 -18.84 -11.10
CA THR A 246 38.22 -19.95 -11.73
C THR A 246 38.65 -20.24 -13.16
N GLY A 247 39.34 -19.30 -13.81
CA GLY A 247 39.85 -19.50 -15.15
C GLY A 247 41.00 -18.56 -15.46
N ALA A 248 41.96 -19.05 -16.25
CA ALA A 248 43.04 -18.26 -16.81
C ALA A 248 43.14 -18.54 -18.31
N ALA A 249 42.99 -17.49 -19.11
CA ALA A 249 43.23 -17.48 -20.54
C ALA A 249 44.42 -16.54 -20.85
N ALA A 250 44.91 -16.55 -22.10
CA ALA A 250 46.13 -15.83 -22.47
C ALA A 250 46.15 -14.34 -22.05
N ASN A 251 45.00 -13.66 -22.09
CA ASN A 251 44.89 -12.23 -21.77
C ASN A 251 43.82 -11.91 -20.70
N GLU A 252 43.21 -12.91 -20.06
CA GLU A 252 42.08 -12.69 -19.14
C GLU A 252 42.12 -13.69 -17.97
N LEU A 253 41.88 -13.19 -16.77
CA LEU A 253 41.68 -13.96 -15.55
C LEU A 253 40.21 -13.84 -15.13
N SER A 254 39.55 -14.97 -14.88
CA SER A 254 38.19 -15.01 -14.34
C SER A 254 38.24 -15.32 -12.85
N LEU A 255 37.65 -14.45 -12.04
CA LEU A 255 37.53 -14.58 -10.60
C LEU A 255 36.05 -14.75 -10.22
N SER A 256 35.72 -15.79 -9.47
CA SER A 256 34.45 -15.90 -8.79
C SER A 256 34.55 -15.20 -7.44
N TRP A 257 33.68 -14.22 -7.22
CA TRP A 257 33.64 -13.42 -6.00
C TRP A 257 32.71 -14.07 -4.97
N ARG A 258 33.22 -15.08 -4.25
CA ARG A 258 32.46 -15.80 -3.21
C ARG A 258 32.06 -14.94 -2.03
N GLY A 259 32.79 -13.85 -1.78
CA GLY A 259 32.49 -12.88 -0.74
C GLY A 259 31.27 -12.01 -1.00
N ALA A 260 30.67 -12.05 -2.20
CA ALA A 260 29.41 -11.37 -2.50
C ALA A 260 28.24 -12.35 -2.35
N THR A 261 27.52 -12.24 -1.24
CA THR A 261 26.43 -13.15 -0.86
C THR A 261 25.24 -12.39 -0.30
N ASP A 262 24.06 -12.92 -0.56
CA ASP A 262 22.86 -12.55 0.16
C ASP A 262 22.10 -13.81 0.58
N ALA A 263 21.59 -13.82 1.82
CA ALA A 263 20.97 -15.00 2.41
C ALA A 263 19.47 -15.10 2.10
N GLY A 264 18.81 -13.98 1.78
CA GLY A 264 17.37 -13.94 1.53
C GLY A 264 17.05 -14.21 0.05
N SER A 265 17.26 -13.21 -0.80
CA SER A 265 16.92 -13.24 -2.22
C SER A 265 18.08 -13.66 -3.12
N GLY A 266 19.31 -13.63 -2.61
CA GLY A 266 20.53 -13.95 -3.33
C GLY A 266 21.00 -12.80 -4.23
N ILE A 267 22.24 -12.87 -4.71
CA ILE A 267 22.80 -11.83 -5.59
C ILE A 267 22.25 -12.00 -7.02
N CYS A 268 21.81 -10.91 -7.64
CA CYS A 268 21.35 -10.93 -9.05
C CYS A 268 22.12 -9.99 -9.95
N GLN A 269 22.76 -8.96 -9.41
CA GLN A 269 23.52 -8.01 -10.21
C GLN A 269 24.75 -7.51 -9.45
N VAL A 270 25.91 -7.58 -10.10
CA VAL A 270 27.11 -6.87 -9.67
C VAL A 270 27.61 -6.01 -10.82
N ASN A 271 27.88 -4.74 -10.55
CA ASN A 271 28.53 -3.84 -11.48
C ASN A 271 29.84 -3.35 -10.86
N VAL A 272 30.86 -3.14 -11.69
CA VAL A 272 32.05 -2.34 -11.35
C VAL A 272 31.98 -1.11 -12.23
N VAL A 273 31.93 0.08 -11.61
CA VAL A 273 31.81 1.35 -12.33
C VAL A 273 33.05 2.22 -12.12
N ASP A 274 33.39 3.03 -13.10
CA ASP A 274 34.45 4.04 -12.97
C ASP A 274 34.00 5.30 -12.22
N GLU A 275 34.88 6.30 -12.15
CA GLU A 275 34.63 7.59 -11.48
C GLU A 275 33.49 8.39 -12.14
N ASP A 276 33.24 8.16 -13.44
CA ASP A 276 32.17 8.80 -14.20
C ASP A 276 30.84 7.99 -14.15
N GLY A 277 30.84 6.84 -13.46
CA GLY A 277 29.68 5.97 -13.32
C GLY A 277 29.43 5.05 -14.52
N LEU A 278 30.38 4.92 -15.45
CA LEU A 278 30.28 3.98 -16.56
C LEU A 278 30.58 2.56 -16.09
N ILE A 279 29.77 1.59 -16.56
CA ILE A 279 29.95 0.18 -16.22
C ILE A 279 31.20 -0.36 -16.93
N LEU A 280 32.25 -0.62 -16.16
CA LEU A 280 33.47 -1.29 -16.60
C LEU A 280 33.24 -2.81 -16.74
N GLN A 281 32.47 -3.38 -15.81
CA GLN A 281 32.11 -4.78 -15.84
C GLN A 281 30.77 -5.03 -15.15
N SER A 282 30.03 -6.03 -15.61
CA SER A 282 28.84 -6.54 -14.91
C SER A 282 28.83 -8.06 -14.79
N SER A 283 28.08 -8.57 -13.82
CA SER A 283 27.79 -9.99 -13.62
C SER A 283 26.34 -10.16 -13.16
N SER A 284 25.64 -11.10 -13.77
CA SER A 284 24.28 -11.53 -13.36
C SER A 284 24.26 -12.95 -12.80
N VAL A 285 25.44 -13.50 -12.49
CA VAL A 285 25.56 -14.85 -11.93
C VAL A 285 25.04 -14.83 -10.49
N LYS A 286 24.05 -15.69 -10.23
CA LYS A 286 23.49 -15.85 -8.90
C LYS A 286 24.50 -16.49 -7.95
N ASN A 287 24.83 -15.76 -6.89
CA ASN A 287 25.75 -16.16 -5.83
C ASN A 287 27.16 -16.50 -6.36
N ALA A 288 28.18 -15.78 -5.89
CA ALA A 288 29.55 -15.84 -6.40
C ALA A 288 29.73 -15.27 -7.83
N PRO A 289 29.36 -13.99 -8.05
CA PRO A 289 29.46 -13.31 -9.33
C PRO A 289 30.87 -13.35 -9.91
N VAL A 290 30.97 -13.30 -11.24
CA VAL A 290 32.24 -13.43 -11.95
C VAL A 290 32.78 -12.07 -12.36
N ILE A 291 33.98 -11.75 -11.88
CA ILE A 291 34.79 -10.60 -12.27
C ILE A 291 35.92 -11.05 -13.18
N LYS A 292 36.28 -10.24 -14.18
CA LYS A 292 37.24 -10.56 -15.22
C LYS A 292 38.29 -9.46 -15.24
N VAL A 293 39.56 -9.85 -15.20
CA VAL A 293 40.67 -8.91 -15.16
C VAL A 293 41.60 -9.25 -16.30
N ALA A 294 41.95 -8.26 -17.13
CA ALA A 294 42.94 -8.49 -18.17
C ALA A 294 44.31 -8.82 -17.56
N ALA A 295 45.03 -9.74 -18.18
CA ALA A 295 46.31 -10.18 -17.67
C ALA A 295 47.34 -9.03 -17.68
N GLY A 296 47.98 -8.79 -16.55
CA GLY A 296 48.94 -7.70 -16.39
C GLY A 296 48.32 -6.32 -16.13
N SER A 297 46.99 -6.22 -16.01
CA SER A 297 46.29 -4.97 -15.71
C SER A 297 45.67 -4.97 -14.31
N THR A 298 45.15 -3.80 -13.93
CA THR A 298 44.34 -3.63 -12.72
C THR A 298 42.93 -3.20 -13.14
N LEU A 299 41.92 -3.87 -12.59
CA LEU A 299 40.54 -3.43 -12.60
C LEU A 299 40.30 -2.67 -11.30
N SER A 300 40.05 -1.37 -11.38
CA SER A 300 39.71 -0.51 -10.24
C SER A 300 38.41 0.24 -10.51
N GLY A 301 37.56 0.34 -9.50
CA GLY A 301 36.29 1.06 -9.59
C GLY A 301 35.43 0.87 -8.35
N LEU A 302 34.26 1.49 -8.35
CA LEU A 302 33.24 1.26 -7.32
C LEU A 302 32.46 0.00 -7.68
N ALA A 303 32.57 -1.05 -6.85
CA ALA A 303 31.72 -2.22 -6.98
C ALA A 303 30.36 -1.95 -6.36
N GLN A 304 29.30 -2.24 -7.10
CA GLN A 304 27.90 -2.18 -6.66
C GLN A 304 27.33 -3.59 -6.73
N VAL A 305 26.91 -4.12 -5.58
CA VAL A 305 26.36 -5.48 -5.43
C VAL A 305 24.90 -5.35 -5.04
N PHE A 306 24.01 -5.90 -5.87
CA PHE A 306 22.57 -5.89 -5.67
C PHE A 306 22.03 -7.31 -5.56
N ASP A 307 21.14 -7.51 -4.59
CA ASP A 307 20.35 -8.73 -4.48
C ASP A 307 19.27 -8.82 -5.58
N CYS A 308 18.44 -9.85 -5.53
CA CYS A 308 17.37 -10.06 -6.51
C CYS A 308 16.11 -9.21 -6.27
N LEU A 309 16.02 -8.49 -5.15
CA LEU A 309 14.93 -7.56 -4.83
C LEU A 309 15.34 -6.08 -4.91
N GLY A 310 16.61 -5.79 -5.22
CA GLY A 310 17.16 -4.46 -5.39
C GLY A 310 17.85 -3.87 -4.15
N ASN A 311 17.97 -4.60 -3.03
CA ASN A 311 18.81 -4.14 -1.91
C ASN A 311 20.27 -4.18 -2.34
N GLY A 312 21.04 -3.15 -1.98
CA GLY A 312 22.31 -2.87 -2.63
C GLY A 312 23.39 -2.37 -1.69
N LYS A 313 24.62 -2.84 -1.91
CA LYS A 313 25.81 -2.39 -1.19
C LYS A 313 26.89 -1.97 -2.18
N ALA A 314 27.59 -0.88 -1.89
CA ALA A 314 28.69 -0.40 -2.70
C ALA A 314 29.99 -0.28 -1.91
N GLY A 315 31.13 -0.44 -2.60
CA GLY A 315 32.45 -0.25 -2.02
C GLY A 315 33.55 -0.29 -3.07
N ASP A 316 34.70 0.32 -2.77
CA ASP A 316 35.84 0.35 -3.68
C ASP A 316 36.38 -1.08 -3.92
N LEU A 317 36.63 -1.40 -5.19
CA LEU A 317 37.21 -2.65 -5.61
C LEU A 317 38.46 -2.36 -6.45
N SER A 318 39.56 -3.04 -6.11
CA SER A 318 40.79 -3.02 -6.91
C SER A 318 41.36 -4.43 -7.00
N VAL A 319 41.40 -4.97 -8.21
CA VAL A 319 41.90 -6.31 -8.51
C VAL A 319 43.01 -6.24 -9.56
N THR A 320 44.22 -6.63 -9.18
CA THR A 320 45.38 -6.67 -10.08
C THR A 320 45.66 -8.10 -10.54
N GLY A 321 45.63 -8.32 -11.86
CA GLY A 321 45.98 -9.61 -12.46
C GLY A 321 47.44 -9.65 -12.84
N LYS A 322 48.26 -10.50 -12.22
CA LYS A 322 49.67 -10.69 -12.59
C LYS A 322 49.90 -12.11 -13.13
N LEU A 323 50.30 -12.20 -14.39
CA LEU A 323 50.82 -13.44 -14.97
C LEU A 323 52.35 -13.44 -14.92
N VAL A 324 52.92 -14.53 -14.40
CA VAL A 324 54.36 -14.81 -14.48
C VAL A 324 54.54 -15.90 -15.52
N ALA A 325 55.24 -15.57 -16.60
CA ALA A 325 55.50 -16.52 -17.67
C ALA A 325 56.32 -17.72 -17.15
N GLY A 326 55.99 -18.92 -17.62
CA GLY A 326 56.63 -20.15 -17.17
C GLY A 326 58.12 -20.18 -17.48
N ASP A 327 58.56 -19.46 -18.51
CA ASP A 327 59.98 -19.31 -18.83
C ASP A 327 60.78 -18.51 -17.78
N LYS A 328 60.11 -17.72 -16.93
CA LYS A 328 60.69 -16.98 -15.80
C LYS A 328 60.63 -17.72 -14.47
N SER A 329 60.09 -18.94 -14.43
CA SER A 329 60.05 -19.76 -13.21
C SER A 329 61.43 -20.37 -12.91
N SER A 330 61.67 -20.70 -11.64
CA SER A 330 62.78 -21.57 -11.25
C SER A 330 62.50 -22.99 -11.76
N LYS A 331 63.40 -23.53 -12.58
CA LYS A 331 63.22 -24.82 -13.27
C LYS A 331 64.29 -25.82 -12.88
N THR A 332 63.89 -27.07 -12.75
CA THR A 332 64.78 -28.24 -12.68
C THR A 332 64.46 -29.17 -13.85
N GLY A 333 65.48 -29.75 -14.51
CA GLY A 333 65.29 -30.61 -15.69
C GLY A 333 65.37 -29.86 -17.02
N LYS A 334 65.08 -30.57 -18.13
CA LYS A 334 65.06 -29.98 -19.49
C LYS A 334 63.65 -29.50 -19.81
N TRP A 335 63.55 -28.27 -20.32
CA TRP A 335 62.29 -27.63 -20.66
C TRP A 335 62.37 -27.08 -22.09
N SER A 336 61.24 -27.07 -22.79
CA SER A 336 61.09 -26.45 -24.11
C SER A 336 59.77 -25.68 -24.20
N PRO A 337 59.59 -24.78 -25.19
CA PRO A 337 58.30 -24.15 -25.41
C PRO A 337 57.18 -25.18 -25.62
N ALA A 338 56.04 -24.98 -24.95
CA ALA A 338 54.89 -25.89 -25.04
C ALA A 338 54.16 -25.82 -26.40
N GLY A 339 54.47 -24.81 -27.21
CA GLY A 339 53.82 -24.55 -28.50
C GLY A 339 52.64 -23.56 -28.39
N ALA A 340 52.17 -23.06 -29.52
CA ALA A 340 51.20 -21.95 -29.59
C ALA A 340 49.83 -22.26 -28.94
N ALA A 341 49.49 -23.54 -28.75
CA ALA A 341 48.23 -23.97 -28.13
C ALA A 341 48.13 -23.66 -26.62
N TYR A 342 49.25 -23.39 -25.93
CA TYR A 342 49.29 -23.24 -24.47
C TYR A 342 49.55 -21.79 -23.99
N GLY A 343 49.55 -20.82 -24.90
CA GLY A 343 49.79 -19.41 -24.60
C GLY A 343 51.28 -19.00 -24.59
N ALA A 344 51.54 -17.70 -24.73
CA ALA A 344 52.90 -17.16 -24.75
C ALA A 344 53.60 -17.38 -23.41
N GLY A 345 54.84 -17.89 -23.43
CA GLY A 345 55.61 -18.19 -22.23
C GLY A 345 55.29 -19.54 -21.56
N ALA A 346 54.40 -20.35 -22.15
CA ALA A 346 54.16 -21.71 -21.69
C ALA A 346 55.34 -22.64 -22.04
N ILE A 347 55.75 -23.45 -21.07
CA ILE A 347 56.85 -24.41 -21.20
C ILE A 347 56.37 -25.82 -20.90
N LYS A 348 56.94 -26.81 -21.58
CA LYS A 348 56.74 -28.24 -21.32
C LYS A 348 58.04 -28.86 -20.82
N CYS A 349 57.92 -29.78 -19.87
CA CYS A 349 59.04 -30.62 -19.46
C CYS A 349 59.35 -31.60 -20.60
N VAL A 350 60.64 -31.84 -20.85
CA VAL A 350 61.14 -32.71 -21.93
C VAL A 350 61.80 -33.94 -21.35
#